data_AF-A0A932Q8Q2-F1
#
_entry.id   AF-A0A932Q8Q2-F1
#
_cell.length_a   1.000
_cell.length_b   1.000
_cell.length_c   1.000
_cell.angle_alpha   90.00
_cell.angle_beta   90.00
_cell.angle_gamma   90.00
#
_symmetry.space_group_name_H-M   'P 1'
#
loop_
_entity.id
_entity.type
_entity.pdbx_description
1 polymer ?
#
loop_
_entity_poly.entity_id
_entity_poly.type
_entity_poly.pdbx_seq_one_letter_code
_entity_poly.pdbx_strand_id
1 'polypeptide(L)' 'SMYILETEPAGYILYAANEAEKAANITLVDVRPFGQAGRLTIMGTESEIDSAAKAARSAIEKLEGVEGKK' A
#
# COMPACT_ATOMS: atom_id res chain seq x y z
N SER A 1 13.68 -8.59 2.04
CA SER A 1 12.28 -9.03 2.08
C SER A 1 11.47 -8.26 1.05
N MET A 2 10.40 -8.84 0.52
CA MET A 2 9.50 -8.23 -0.47
C MET A 2 8.06 -8.33 0.02
N TYR A 3 7.28 -7.28 -0.19
CA TYR A 3 5.86 -7.24 0.14
C TYR A 3 5.06 -6.62 -1.01
N ILE A 4 3.87 -7.19 -1.26
CA ILE A 4 2.94 -6.74 -2.30
C ILE A 4 1.59 -6.44 -1.64
N LEU A 5 1.00 -5.31 -2.00
CA LEU A 5 -0.34 -4.89 -1.62
C LEU A 5 -1.16 -4.58 -2.86
N GLU A 6 -2.42 -4.99 -2.86
CA GLU A 6 -3.40 -4.59 -3.86
C GLU A 6 -4.58 -3.87 -3.19
N THR A 7 -5.13 -2.87 -3.87
CA THR A 7 -6.31 -2.13 -3.40
C THR A 7 -7.32 -1.95 -4.52
N GLU A 8 -8.60 -1.91 -4.14
CA GLU A 8 -9.69 -1.52 -5.01
C GLU A 8 -10.54 -0.45 -4.31
N PRO A 9 -10.82 0.70 -4.94
CA PRO A 9 -10.32 1.20 -6.23
C PRO A 9 -8.80 1.38 -6.32
N ALA A 10 -8.29 1.41 -7.55
CA ALA A 10 -6.84 1.42 -7.81
C ALA A 10 -6.10 2.64 -7.25
N GLY A 11 -6.76 3.81 -7.21
CA GLY A 11 -6.14 5.06 -6.76
C GLY A 11 -5.70 5.05 -5.30
N TYR A 12 -6.32 4.22 -4.44
CA TYR A 12 -5.96 4.15 -3.02
C TYR A 12 -4.55 3.63 -2.76
N ILE A 13 -3.94 2.96 -3.73
CA ILE A 13 -2.60 2.43 -3.58
C ILE A 13 -1.55 3.53 -3.38
N LEU A 14 -1.78 4.74 -3.89
CA LEU A 14 -0.88 5.89 -3.66
C LEU A 14 -0.88 6.32 -2.20
N TYR A 15 -2.05 6.29 -1.57
CA TYR A 15 -2.16 6.62 -0.15
C TYR A 15 -1.45 5.57 0.70
N ALA A 16 -1.66 4.27 0.39
CA ALA A 16 -0.95 3.19 1.05
C ALA A 16 0.58 3.29 0.90
N ALA A 17 1.08 3.62 -0.31
CA ALA A 17 2.50 3.77 -0.57
C ALA A 17 3.12 4.91 0.24
N ASN A 18 2.45 6.06 0.31
CA ASN A 18 2.89 7.21 1.10
C ASN A 18 2.96 6.89 2.60
N GLU A 19 1.96 6.20 3.14
CA GLU A 19 1.98 5.82 4.56
C GLU A 19 3.01 4.71 4.85
N ALA A 20 3.30 3.83 3.88
CA ALA A 20 4.38 2.86 3.98
C ALA A 20 5.77 3.53 4.05
N GLU A 21 6.07 4.48 3.15
CA GLU A 21 7.35 5.21 3.14
C GLU A 21 7.54 6.09 4.36
N LYS A 22 6.46 6.66 4.92
CA LYS A 22 6.56 7.45 6.16
C LYS A 22 6.91 6.59 7.37
N ALA A 23 6.49 5.33 7.39
CA ALA A 23 6.63 4.45 8.54
C ALA A 23 7.96 3.70 8.59
N ALA A 24 8.65 3.56 7.45
CA ALA A 24 9.83 2.71 7.33
C ALA A 24 10.74 3.16 6.17
N ASN A 25 12.03 2.87 6.30
CA ASN A 25 13.02 3.08 5.25
C ASN A 25 12.99 1.90 4.26
N ILE A 26 12.03 1.95 3.34
CA ILE A 26 11.79 0.95 2.29
C ILE A 26 12.01 1.54 0.90
N THR A 27 12.15 0.68 -0.10
CA THR A 27 12.16 1.05 -1.52
C THR A 27 10.80 0.74 -2.15
N LEU A 28 10.18 1.74 -2.76
CA LEU A 28 9.04 1.56 -3.67
C LEU A 28 9.55 1.02 -5.02
N VAL A 29 9.23 -0.23 -5.34
CA VAL A 29 9.75 -0.90 -6.54
C VAL A 29 8.83 -0.71 -7.73
N ASP A 30 7.53 -0.86 -7.50
CA ASP A 30 6.47 -0.64 -8.48
C ASP A 30 5.24 -0.09 -7.77
N VAL A 31 4.64 0.96 -8.34
CA VAL A 31 3.38 1.55 -7.87
C VAL A 31 2.50 1.78 -9.08
N ARG A 32 1.40 1.02 -9.17
CA ARG A 32 0.42 1.11 -10.25
C ARG A 32 -0.91 1.59 -9.71
N PRO A 33 -1.23 2.88 -9.81
CA PRO A 33 -2.44 3.47 -9.23
C PRO A 33 -3.63 3.55 -10.19
N PHE A 34 -3.62 2.74 -11.25
CA PHE A 34 -4.64 2.73 -12.30
C PHE A 34 -4.93 1.29 -12.76
N GLY A 35 -6.08 1.11 -13.40
CA GLY A 35 -6.59 -0.21 -13.80
C GLY A 35 -7.71 -0.69 -12.88
N GLN A 36 -8.05 -1.98 -12.96
CA GLN A 36 -9.09 -2.60 -12.14
C GLN A 36 -8.73 -2.57 -10.64
N ALA A 37 -7.47 -2.89 -10.32
CA ALA A 37 -6.91 -2.83 -8.99
C ALA A 37 -5.57 -2.10 -9.02
N GLY A 38 -5.26 -1.41 -7.93
CA GLY A 38 -3.98 -0.75 -7.73
C GLY A 38 -3.01 -1.75 -7.12
N ARG A 39 -1.74 -1.69 -7.49
CA ARG A 39 -0.70 -2.58 -6.95
C ARG A 39 0.52 -1.81 -6.47
N LEU A 40 1.01 -2.19 -5.29
CA LEU A 40 2.23 -1.68 -4.67
C LEU A 40 3.17 -2.85 -4.42
N THR A 41 4.41 -2.74 -4.88
CA THR A 41 5.51 -3.65 -4.55
C THR A 41 6.59 -2.87 -3.83
N ILE A 42 6.96 -3.32 -2.63
CA ILE A 42 8.00 -2.71 -1.81
C ILE A 42 9.07 -3.73 -1.42
N MET A 43 10.29 -3.25 -1.24
CA MET A 43 11.43 -4.06 -0.80
C MET A 43 12.22 -3.34 0.31
N GLY A 44 12.78 -4.13 1.22
CA GLY A 44 13.54 -3.64 2.38
C GLY A 44 14.05 -4.77 3.26
N THR A 45 14.60 -4.43 4.42
CA THR A 45 14.88 -5.42 5.47
C THR A 45 13.57 -6.00 6.01
N GLU A 46 13.64 -7.11 6.73
CA GLU A 46 12.43 -7.77 7.23
C GLU A 46 11.64 -6.90 8.23
N SER A 47 12.32 -6.19 9.15
CA SER A 47 11.65 -5.31 10.12
C SER A 47 11.03 -4.06 9.47
N GLU A 48 11.71 -3.49 8.48
CA GLU A 48 11.20 -2.32 7.75
C GLU A 48 9.97 -2.70 6.92
N ILE A 49 9.98 -3.87 6.28
CA ILE A 49 8.82 -4.38 5.53
C ILE A 49 7.63 -4.64 6.46
N ASP A 50 7.82 -5.21 7.64
CA ASP A 50 6.72 -5.42 8.59
C ASP A 50 6.10 -4.09 9.05
N SER A 51 6.95 -3.11 9.37
CA SER A 51 6.52 -1.76 9.77
C SER A 51 5.76 -1.05 8.65
N ALA A 52 6.29 -1.09 7.42
CA ALA A 52 5.65 -0.52 6.23
C ALA A 52 4.31 -1.19 5.90
N ALA A 53 4.26 -2.53 5.93
CA ALA A 53 3.06 -3.30 5.61
C ALA A 53 1.92 -3.00 6.59
N LYS A 54 2.25 -2.90 7.89
CA LYS A 54 1.29 -2.53 8.93
C LYS A 54 0.73 -1.12 8.73
N ALA A 55 1.60 -0.15 8.43
CA ALA A 55 1.18 1.23 8.17
C ALA A 55 0.29 1.34 6.92
N ALA A 56 0.70 0.71 5.81
CA ALA A 56 -0.05 0.69 4.56
C ALA A 56 -1.45 0.07 4.74
N ARG A 57 -1.56 -1.08 5.42
CA ARG A 57 -2.85 -1.73 5.70
C ARG A 57 -3.75 -0.87 6.58
N SER A 58 -3.20 -0.38 7.70
CA SER A 58 -3.97 0.45 8.63
C SER A 58 -4.48 1.73 7.98
N ALA A 59 -3.70 2.32 7.06
CA ALA A 59 -4.11 3.49 6.30
C ALA A 59 -5.35 3.22 5.45
N ILE A 60 -5.36 2.10 4.71
CA ILE A 60 -6.51 1.71 3.88
C ILE A 60 -7.73 1.34 4.72
N GLU A 61 -7.55 0.58 5.81
CA GLU A 61 -8.64 0.16 6.71
C GLU A 61 -9.32 1.33 7.42
N LYS A 62 -8.62 2.46 7.60
CA LYS A 62 -9.16 3.68 8.23
C LYS A 62 -9.90 4.59 7.26
N LEU A 63 -9.83 4.35 5.95
CA LEU A 63 -10.54 5.18 4.99
C LEU A 63 -12.04 4.94 5.11
N GLU A 64 -12.77 6.02 5.37
CA GLU A 64 -14.22 6.02 5.27
C GLU A 64 -14.64 6.18 3.80
N GLY A 65 -15.74 5.54 3.42
CA GLY A 65 -16.22 5.57 2.05
C GLY A 65 -17.60 4.97 1.91
N VAL A 66 -18.06 4.91 0.66
CA VAL A 66 -19.29 4.21 0.28
C VAL A 66 -18.98 2.78 -0.12
N GLU A 67 -19.95 1.88 0.01
CA GLU A 67 -19.80 0.49 -0.41
C GLU A 67 -19.49 0.42 -1.92
N GLY A 68 -18.42 -0.29 -2.26
CA GLY A 68 -18.00 -0.48 -3.64
C GLY A 68 -19.06 -1.26 -4.41
N LYS A 69 -19.55 -0.70 -5.51
CA LYS A 69 -20.40 -1.44 -6.45
C LYS A 69 -19.50 -2.42 -7.21
N LYS A 70 -19.73 -3.72 -7.02
CA LYS A 70 -19.09 -4.80 -7.78
C LYS A 70 -19.42 -4.71 -9.28
#